data_AF-A0A9P7GWQ0-F1
#
_entry.id   AF-A0A9P7GWQ0-F1
#
_cell.length_a   1.000
_cell.length_b   1.000
_cell.length_c   1.000
_cell.angle_alpha   90.00
_cell.angle_beta   90.00
_cell.angle_gamma   90.00
#
_symmetry.space_group_name_H-M   'P 1'
#
loop_
_entity.id
_entity.type
_entity.pdbx_description
1 polymer ?
#
loop_
_entity_poly.entity_id
_entity_poly.type
_entity_poly.pdbx_seq_one_letter_code
_entity_poly.pdbx_strand_id
1 'polypeptide(L)'
;MPLVPPALGLEGSANKFGAGVIKHDENGSTSVLSNIRHTYITPPGEGFQPRDTALHHRQWALKIIRQCLTQAGISIHELDCICYTKGPGMGAPLTSVALVARMLALMFEKPLVGVNHCVGHIEMGREITGAQNPVVLYVSGGNTQVIAYSRQCYRIFGETLDIAVGNCLDRFARVIDLSNDPSPGYNIEQEAKKGTRLLSLPYATKGMDISLSGILSSTEAYTYDKRFRREGKGKDTNTSDDDIITPADLCFSLQETAFAMLVEITERAMAHIGSKEVLIVGGVGCEAMHSSPRPYSLMA
;
A
#
# COMPACT_ATOMS: atom_id res chain seq x y z
N MET A 1 7.22 36.61 -14.60
CA MET A 1 7.78 35.87 -13.45
C MET A 1 8.05 34.47 -13.93
N PRO A 2 9.25 33.90 -13.74
CA PRO A 2 9.49 32.52 -14.15
C PRO A 2 8.63 31.64 -13.25
N LEU A 3 7.63 30.99 -13.82
CA LEU A 3 6.84 29.96 -13.16
C LEU A 3 7.83 28.87 -12.71
N VAL A 4 7.81 28.45 -11.44
CA VAL A 4 8.46 27.19 -11.07
C VAL A 4 7.72 26.09 -11.83
N PRO A 5 8.38 25.41 -12.78
CA PRO A 5 7.69 24.55 -13.74
C PRO A 5 7.36 23.17 -13.16
N PRO A 6 6.32 22.51 -13.69
CA PRO A 6 5.81 21.24 -13.16
C PRO A 6 6.72 20.04 -13.45
N ALA A 7 6.69 19.05 -12.56
CA ALA A 7 7.35 17.77 -12.69
C ALA A 7 6.34 16.65 -13.01
N LEU A 8 6.71 15.75 -13.92
CA LEU A 8 5.95 14.53 -14.20
C LEU A 8 6.54 13.35 -13.42
N GLY A 9 5.75 12.72 -12.55
CA GLY A 9 6.13 11.50 -11.83
C GLY A 9 5.49 10.26 -12.43
N LEU A 10 6.27 9.19 -12.62
CA LEU A 10 5.82 7.89 -13.11
C LEU A 10 6.04 6.79 -12.06
N GLU A 11 4.96 6.13 -11.66
CA GLU A 11 4.94 5.06 -10.65
C GLU A 11 4.47 3.74 -11.28
N GLY A 12 5.19 2.65 -10.99
CA GLY A 12 4.86 1.30 -11.49
C GLY A 12 5.73 0.23 -10.85
N SER A 13 5.94 0.33 -9.55
CA SER A 13 6.67 -0.63 -8.72
C SER A 13 5.87 -1.92 -8.47
N ALA A 14 4.53 -1.83 -8.52
CA ALA A 14 3.60 -2.91 -8.18
C ALA A 14 2.54 -3.13 -9.29
N ASN A 15 1.32 -3.54 -8.95
CA ASN A 15 0.25 -3.78 -9.94
C ASN A 15 -0.48 -2.51 -10.41
N LYS A 16 -0.15 -1.33 -9.87
CA LYS A 16 -0.70 -0.05 -10.30
C LYS A 16 0.32 0.69 -11.15
N PHE A 17 -0.12 1.21 -12.29
CA PHE A 17 0.64 2.20 -13.07
C PHE A 17 0.02 3.57 -12.86
N GLY A 18 0.82 4.55 -12.48
CA GLY A 18 0.38 5.92 -12.23
C GLY A 18 1.26 6.96 -12.91
N ALA A 19 0.65 8.05 -13.32
CA ALA A 19 1.34 9.27 -13.72
C ALA A 19 0.72 10.46 -12.99
N GLY A 20 1.56 11.32 -12.42
CA GLY A 20 1.13 12.54 -11.74
C GLY A 20 1.93 13.75 -12.18
N VAL A 21 1.29 14.91 -12.23
CA VAL A 21 1.94 16.20 -12.46
C VAL A 21 1.83 17.03 -11.19
N ILE A 22 2.98 17.45 -10.66
CA ILE A 22 3.07 18.28 -9.46
C ILE A 22 3.78 19.57 -9.83
N LYS A 23 3.24 20.70 -9.35
CA LYS A 23 3.84 22.02 -9.47
C LYS A 23 4.21 22.52 -8.08
N HIS A 24 5.46 22.94 -7.91
CA HIS A 24 5.87 23.72 -6.75
C HIS A 24 5.80 25.20 -7.15
N ASP A 25 5.38 26.07 -6.24
CA ASP A 25 5.37 27.52 -6.44
C ASP A 25 6.52 28.17 -5.64
N GLU A 26 6.93 29.38 -6.03
CA GLU A 26 8.06 30.08 -5.39
C GLU A 26 7.82 30.41 -3.91
N ASN A 27 6.56 30.51 -3.50
CA ASN A 27 6.15 30.73 -2.11
C ASN A 27 6.24 29.43 -1.26
N GLY A 28 6.66 28.31 -1.85
CA GLY A 28 6.75 27.01 -1.19
C GLY A 28 5.46 26.19 -1.21
N SER A 29 4.38 26.64 -1.85
CA SER A 29 3.16 25.83 -1.99
C SER A 29 3.32 24.76 -3.07
N THR A 30 2.73 23.59 -2.84
CA THR A 30 2.68 22.50 -3.83
C THR A 30 1.25 22.30 -4.32
N SER A 31 1.08 22.13 -5.62
CA SER A 31 -0.19 21.83 -6.27
C SER A 31 -0.09 20.54 -7.07
N VAL A 32 -0.98 19.58 -6.80
CA VAL A 32 -1.15 18.37 -7.62
C VAL A 32 -2.08 18.73 -8.79
N LEU A 33 -1.51 18.89 -9.98
CA LEU A 33 -2.27 19.29 -11.19
C LEU A 33 -3.02 18.09 -11.79
N SER A 34 -2.44 16.90 -11.70
CA SER A 34 -3.10 15.66 -12.10
C SER A 34 -2.49 14.45 -11.40
N ASN A 35 -3.29 13.38 -11.25
CA ASN A 35 -2.85 12.12 -10.67
C ASN A 35 -3.70 10.97 -11.24
N ILE A 36 -3.29 10.43 -12.39
CA ILE A 36 -4.01 9.38 -13.12
C ILE A 36 -3.40 8.02 -12.78
N ARG A 37 -4.25 7.03 -12.51
CA ARG A 37 -3.82 5.68 -12.16
C ARG A 37 -4.67 4.62 -12.85
N HIS A 38 -4.05 3.50 -13.19
CA HIS A 38 -4.74 2.28 -13.63
C HIS A 38 -4.20 1.06 -12.89
N THR A 39 -5.10 0.19 -12.44
CA THR A 39 -4.78 -1.01 -11.64
C THR A 39 -4.90 -2.25 -12.51
N TYR A 40 -3.88 -3.11 -12.48
CA TYR A 40 -3.98 -4.47 -13.01
C TYR A 40 -4.66 -5.37 -11.98
N ILE A 41 -5.86 -5.86 -12.32
CA ILE A 41 -6.70 -6.72 -11.47
C ILE A 41 -6.68 -8.13 -12.06
N THR A 42 -6.31 -9.12 -11.25
CA THR A 42 -6.33 -10.55 -11.59
C THR A 42 -7.65 -11.20 -11.15
N PRO A 43 -8.06 -12.32 -11.77
CA PRO A 43 -9.20 -13.11 -11.28
C PRO A 43 -9.07 -13.47 -9.79
N PRO A 44 -10.19 -13.69 -9.07
CA PRO A 44 -10.17 -14.18 -7.69
C PRO A 44 -9.29 -15.44 -7.54
N GLY A 45 -8.61 -15.57 -6.40
CA GLY A 45 -7.67 -16.67 -6.13
C GLY A 45 -6.28 -16.50 -6.77
N GLU A 46 -6.10 -15.61 -7.74
CA GLU A 46 -4.82 -15.38 -8.43
C GLU A 46 -4.09 -14.12 -7.93
N GLY A 47 -2.75 -14.18 -7.91
CA GLY A 47 -1.90 -13.00 -7.66
C GLY A 47 -1.31 -12.46 -8.95
N PHE A 48 -1.05 -11.15 -9.02
CA PHE A 48 -0.43 -10.53 -10.18
C PHE A 48 1.03 -10.97 -10.36
N GLN A 49 1.37 -11.48 -11.54
CA GLN A 49 2.73 -11.90 -11.85
C GLN A 49 3.57 -10.75 -12.41
N PRO A 50 4.90 -10.71 -12.18
CA PRO A 50 5.75 -9.63 -12.68
C PRO A 50 5.70 -9.45 -14.21
N ARG A 51 5.62 -10.55 -14.97
CA ARG A 51 5.59 -10.51 -16.44
C ARG A 51 4.31 -9.84 -16.96
N ASP A 52 3.16 -10.27 -16.45
CA ASP A 52 1.86 -9.79 -16.92
C ASP A 52 1.61 -8.36 -16.45
N THR A 53 2.07 -8.03 -15.23
CA THR A 53 2.04 -6.65 -14.72
C THR A 53 2.88 -5.71 -15.59
N ALA A 54 4.07 -6.15 -16.02
CA ALA A 54 4.91 -5.38 -16.93
C ALA A 54 4.28 -5.22 -18.32
N LEU A 55 3.56 -6.24 -18.82
CA LEU A 55 2.78 -6.13 -20.05
C LEU A 55 1.67 -5.08 -19.91
N HIS A 56 0.92 -5.11 -18.81
CA HIS A 56 -0.08 -4.10 -18.48
C HIS A 56 0.52 -2.69 -18.47
N HIS A 57 1.64 -2.46 -17.77
CA HIS A 57 2.28 -1.14 -17.73
C HIS A 57 2.67 -0.64 -19.12
N ARG A 58 3.23 -1.51 -19.98
CA ARG A 58 3.58 -1.15 -21.37
C ARG A 58 2.37 -0.76 -22.20
N GLN A 59 1.23 -1.44 -22.02
CA GLN A 59 -0.01 -1.15 -22.74
C GLN A 59 -0.65 0.18 -22.29
N TRP A 60 -0.56 0.49 -21.00
CA TRP A 60 -1.23 1.66 -20.41
C TRP A 60 -0.36 2.92 -20.33
N ALA A 61 0.97 2.80 -20.42
CA ALA A 61 1.91 3.91 -20.20
C ALA A 61 1.56 5.17 -20.98
N LEU A 62 1.46 5.08 -22.32
CA LEU A 62 1.21 6.23 -23.16
C LEU A 62 -0.19 6.83 -22.95
N LYS A 63 -1.19 5.98 -22.69
CA LYS A 63 -2.57 6.42 -22.44
C LYS A 63 -2.65 7.23 -21.15
N ILE A 64 -2.08 6.70 -20.07
CA ILE A 64 -2.11 7.32 -18.74
C ILE A 64 -1.29 8.61 -18.72
N ILE A 65 -0.11 8.63 -19.35
CA ILE A 65 0.71 9.85 -19.44
C ILE A 65 0.00 10.95 -20.24
N ARG A 66 -0.62 10.61 -21.38
CA ARG A 66 -1.41 11.58 -22.16
C ARG A 66 -2.58 12.13 -21.34
N GLN A 67 -3.36 11.26 -20.71
CA GLN A 67 -4.47 11.68 -19.85
C GLN A 67 -4.00 12.59 -18.70
N CYS A 68 -2.86 12.25 -18.09
CA CYS A 68 -2.25 13.00 -17.01
C CYS A 68 -1.83 14.42 -17.45
N LEU A 69 -1.18 14.56 -18.60
CA LEU A 69 -0.82 15.87 -19.16
C LEU A 69 -2.04 16.67 -19.59
N THR A 70 -3.02 16.02 -20.24
CA THR A 70 -4.28 16.68 -20.63
C THR A 70 -5.06 17.19 -19.41
N GLN A 71 -5.18 16.40 -18.33
CA GLN A 71 -5.85 16.82 -17.11
C GLN A 71 -5.09 17.98 -16.42
N ALA A 72 -3.76 17.96 -16.45
CA ALA A 72 -2.95 19.04 -15.91
C ALA A 72 -3.00 20.32 -16.78
N GLY A 73 -3.51 20.24 -18.01
CA GLY A 73 -3.60 21.37 -18.94
C GLY A 73 -2.24 21.85 -19.46
N ILE A 74 -1.22 20.98 -19.47
CA ILE A 74 0.15 21.33 -19.89
C ILE A 74 0.66 20.41 -21.01
N SER A 75 1.56 20.95 -21.81
CA SER A 75 2.37 20.21 -22.76
C SER A 75 3.58 19.56 -22.09
N ILE A 76 4.06 18.46 -22.65
CA ILE A 76 5.29 17.79 -22.19
C ILE A 76 6.52 18.71 -22.28
N HIS A 77 6.51 19.69 -23.18
CA HIS A 77 7.58 20.67 -23.33
C HIS A 77 7.65 21.67 -22.15
N GLU A 78 6.56 21.84 -21.42
CA GLU A 78 6.45 22.73 -20.25
C GLU A 78 6.91 22.05 -18.95
N LEU A 79 7.20 20.74 -18.99
CA LEU A 79 7.75 20.03 -17.84
C LEU A 79 9.20 20.44 -17.58
N ASP A 80 9.58 20.47 -16.31
CA ASP A 80 10.96 20.76 -15.92
C ASP A 80 11.80 19.53 -15.72
N CYS A 81 11.18 18.47 -15.21
CA CYS A 81 11.84 17.20 -15.03
C CYS A 81 10.85 16.05 -15.12
N ILE A 82 11.42 14.87 -15.34
CA ILE A 82 10.70 13.61 -15.33
C ILE A 82 11.24 12.79 -14.16
N CYS A 83 10.36 12.47 -13.24
CA CYS A 83 10.60 11.63 -12.09
C CYS A 83 10.07 10.23 -12.38
N TYR A 84 10.79 9.20 -11.91
CA TYR A 84 10.30 7.83 -11.96
C TYR A 84 10.72 7.05 -10.73
N THR A 85 9.91 6.07 -10.38
CA THR A 85 10.23 5.15 -9.29
C THR A 85 11.41 4.27 -9.69
N LYS A 86 12.56 4.50 -9.04
CA LYS A 86 13.78 3.71 -9.23
C LYS A 86 13.72 2.38 -8.46
N GLY A 87 12.96 2.35 -7.37
CA GLY A 87 12.72 1.18 -6.53
C GLY A 87 12.46 1.56 -5.06
N PRO A 88 12.21 0.59 -4.17
CA PRO A 88 12.05 -0.85 -4.46
C PRO A 88 10.78 -1.18 -5.26
N GLY A 89 10.64 -2.43 -5.71
CA GLY A 89 9.48 -2.91 -6.47
C GLY A 89 9.78 -4.14 -7.32
N MET A 90 8.78 -4.59 -8.07
CA MET A 90 8.93 -5.72 -9.00
C MET A 90 9.83 -5.34 -10.18
N GLY A 91 10.84 -6.18 -10.46
CA GLY A 91 11.88 -5.86 -11.45
C GLY A 91 11.35 -5.59 -12.86
N ALA A 92 10.46 -6.44 -13.39
CA ALA A 92 9.94 -6.28 -14.76
C ALA A 92 9.03 -5.03 -14.93
N PRO A 93 8.08 -4.76 -14.02
CA PRO A 93 7.32 -3.49 -14.01
C PRO A 93 8.22 -2.25 -13.88
N LEU A 94 9.15 -2.21 -12.92
CA LEU A 94 10.09 -1.10 -12.75
C LEU A 94 10.91 -0.85 -14.01
N THR A 95 11.41 -1.91 -14.65
CA THR A 95 12.15 -1.79 -15.91
C THR A 95 11.30 -1.17 -17.00
N SER A 96 10.02 -1.56 -17.10
CA SER A 96 9.10 -1.02 -18.09
C SER A 96 8.87 0.48 -17.90
N VAL A 97 8.66 0.93 -16.66
CA VAL A 97 8.45 2.35 -16.35
C VAL A 97 9.74 3.17 -16.52
N ALA A 98 10.88 2.64 -16.08
CA ALA A 98 12.17 3.30 -16.25
C ALA A 98 12.53 3.51 -17.72
N LEU A 99 12.22 2.55 -18.60
CA LEU A 99 12.41 2.70 -20.04
C LEU A 99 11.56 3.83 -20.61
N VAL A 100 10.28 3.91 -20.23
CA VAL A 100 9.39 5.01 -20.66
C VAL A 100 9.92 6.36 -20.17
N ALA A 101 10.27 6.47 -18.89
CA ALA A 101 10.79 7.70 -18.30
C ALA A 101 12.06 8.19 -19.00
N ARG A 102 13.02 7.28 -19.25
CA ARG A 102 14.27 7.59 -19.97
C ARG A 102 14.03 8.02 -21.41
N MET A 103 13.12 7.34 -22.12
CA MET A 103 12.79 7.73 -23.49
C MET A 103 12.19 9.14 -23.54
N LEU A 104 11.25 9.46 -22.66
CA LEU A 104 10.67 10.81 -22.59
C LEU A 104 11.74 11.86 -22.23
N ALA A 105 12.59 11.57 -21.25
CA ALA A 105 13.66 12.48 -20.85
C ALA A 105 14.63 12.76 -22.01
N LEU A 106 15.02 11.74 -22.77
CA LEU A 106 15.90 11.89 -23.93
C LEU A 106 15.21 12.62 -25.10
N MET A 107 13.96 12.26 -25.41
CA MET A 107 13.22 12.86 -26.54
C MET A 107 12.90 14.33 -26.34
N PHE A 108 12.67 14.76 -25.09
CA PHE A 108 12.27 16.12 -24.75
C PHE A 108 13.35 16.90 -24.01
N GLU A 109 14.56 16.35 -23.94
CA GLU A 109 15.74 16.94 -23.29
C GLU A 109 15.45 17.40 -21.84
N LYS A 110 14.72 16.55 -21.09
CA LYS A 110 14.35 16.83 -19.70
C LYS A 110 15.28 16.12 -18.72
N PRO A 111 15.70 16.78 -17.62
CA PRO A 111 16.31 16.12 -16.48
C PRO A 111 15.50 14.91 -16.00
N LEU A 112 16.19 13.83 -15.68
CA LEU A 112 15.59 12.58 -15.20
C LEU A 112 15.99 12.33 -13.74
N VAL A 113 14.99 12.19 -12.86
CA VAL A 113 15.20 11.97 -11.43
C VAL A 113 14.69 10.58 -11.03
N GLY A 114 15.57 9.76 -10.46
CA GLY A 114 15.19 8.48 -9.88
C GLY A 114 14.75 8.63 -8.43
N VAL A 115 13.52 8.26 -8.13
CA VAL A 115 12.90 8.45 -6.81
C VAL A 115 12.79 7.11 -6.08
N ASN A 116 13.03 7.13 -4.77
CA ASN A 116 12.77 5.97 -3.91
C ASN A 116 11.27 5.88 -3.61
N HIS A 117 10.66 4.70 -3.85
CA HIS A 117 9.23 4.48 -3.68
C HIS A 117 8.72 4.79 -2.26
N CYS A 118 9.45 4.31 -1.24
CA CYS A 118 9.07 4.49 0.16
C CYS A 118 9.12 5.98 0.55
N VAL A 119 10.18 6.68 0.13
CA VAL A 119 10.32 8.13 0.36
C VAL A 119 9.23 8.91 -0.38
N GLY A 120 8.84 8.49 -1.59
CA GLY A 120 7.72 9.09 -2.31
C GLY A 120 6.42 9.05 -1.52
N HIS A 121 6.11 7.92 -0.86
CA HIS A 121 4.96 7.82 0.05
C HIS A 121 5.08 8.74 1.26
N ILE A 122 6.25 8.82 1.88
CA ILE A 122 6.48 9.68 3.05
C ILE A 122 6.29 11.15 2.69
N GLU A 123 6.96 11.64 1.65
CA GLU A 123 6.92 13.06 1.28
C GLU A 123 5.53 13.48 0.77
N MET A 124 4.84 12.62 0.01
CA MET A 124 3.46 12.89 -0.37
C MET A 124 2.54 12.95 0.86
N GLY A 125 2.71 12.02 1.81
CA GLY A 125 1.94 12.04 3.05
C GLY A 125 2.20 13.30 3.88
N ARG A 126 3.46 13.74 3.99
CA ARG A 126 3.83 14.98 4.68
C ARG A 126 3.22 16.21 4.00
N GLU A 127 3.31 16.31 2.69
CA GLU A 127 2.78 17.44 1.92
C GLU A 127 1.26 17.59 2.10
N ILE A 128 0.52 16.49 1.98
CA ILE A 128 -0.95 16.52 2.06
C ILE A 128 -1.46 16.71 3.48
N THR A 129 -0.78 16.15 4.49
CA THR A 129 -1.23 16.22 5.89
C THR A 129 -0.65 17.38 6.68
N GLY A 130 0.43 17.99 6.19
CA GLY A 130 1.21 18.99 6.93
C GLY A 130 2.09 18.41 8.05
N ALA A 131 2.22 17.08 8.15
CA ALA A 131 3.04 16.43 9.17
C ALA A 131 4.51 16.85 9.08
N GLN A 132 5.07 17.34 10.18
CA GLN A 132 6.38 18.00 10.17
C GLN A 132 7.52 17.06 10.49
N ASN A 133 7.37 16.17 11.48
CA ASN A 133 8.39 15.17 11.79
C ASN A 133 7.77 13.89 12.39
N PRO A 134 6.93 13.18 11.60
CA PRO A 134 6.22 12.02 12.09
C PRO A 134 7.11 10.78 12.18
N VAL A 135 6.73 9.87 13.08
CA VAL A 135 7.04 8.45 12.90
C VAL A 135 6.11 7.93 11.81
N VAL A 136 6.66 7.29 10.79
CA VAL A 136 5.91 6.82 9.64
C VAL A 136 5.70 5.32 9.76
N LEU A 137 4.44 4.88 9.79
CA LEU A 137 4.09 3.49 9.55
C LEU A 137 3.79 3.32 8.06
N TYR A 138 4.73 2.70 7.33
CA TYR A 138 4.57 2.40 5.91
C TYR A 138 4.06 0.97 5.72
N VAL A 139 2.81 0.83 5.31
CA VAL A 139 2.12 -0.46 5.13
C VAL A 139 1.49 -0.58 3.73
N SER A 140 2.03 -1.49 2.92
CA SER A 140 1.58 -1.76 1.56
C SER A 140 1.54 -3.27 1.30
N GLY A 141 1.14 -3.64 0.08
CA GLY A 141 1.23 -5.05 -0.38
C GLY A 141 2.66 -5.59 -0.41
N GLY A 142 3.68 -4.72 -0.50
CA GLY A 142 5.08 -5.11 -0.62
C GLY A 142 5.99 -4.65 0.52
N ASN A 143 5.52 -3.76 1.40
CA ASN A 143 6.33 -3.16 2.45
C ASN A 143 5.57 -3.09 3.77
N THR A 144 6.29 -3.29 4.88
CA THR A 144 5.79 -3.05 6.24
C THR A 144 6.97 -2.59 7.08
N GLN A 145 7.05 -1.29 7.33
CA GLN A 145 8.20 -0.64 7.93
C GLN A 145 7.75 0.52 8.84
N VAL A 146 8.44 0.70 9.95
CA VAL A 146 8.35 1.87 10.82
C VAL A 146 9.58 2.73 10.56
N ILE A 147 9.37 3.91 9.99
CA ILE A 147 10.41 4.78 9.47
C ILE A 147 10.38 6.11 10.22
N ALA A 148 11.54 6.69 10.50
CA ALA A 148 11.62 8.07 10.95
C ALA A 148 12.85 8.79 10.40
N TYR A 149 12.75 10.11 10.29
CA TYR A 149 13.85 10.95 9.83
C TYR A 149 14.83 11.21 10.98
N SER A 150 16.09 10.82 10.80
CA SER A 150 17.14 11.04 11.79
C SER A 150 18.52 11.13 11.14
N ARG A 151 19.27 12.17 11.52
CA ARG A 151 20.61 12.48 11.00
C ARG A 151 20.62 12.51 9.47
N GLN A 152 19.73 13.31 8.89
CA GLN A 152 19.62 13.55 7.45
C GLN A 152 19.27 12.30 6.61
N CYS A 153 18.71 11.26 7.23
CA CYS A 153 18.29 10.04 6.54
C CYS A 153 16.94 9.57 7.07
N TYR A 154 16.10 9.04 6.18
CA TYR A 154 15.00 8.17 6.59
C TYR A 154 15.57 6.82 7.02
N ARG A 155 15.32 6.43 8.27
CA ARG A 155 15.83 5.20 8.89
C ARG A 155 14.67 4.29 9.24
N ILE A 156 14.87 3.00 9.01
CA ILE A 156 13.96 1.95 9.44
C ILE A 156 14.29 1.62 10.90
N PHE A 157 13.31 1.78 11.78
CA PHE A 157 13.41 1.44 13.21
C PHE A 157 12.81 0.07 13.51
N GLY A 158 11.88 -0.38 12.66
CA GLY A 158 11.29 -1.70 12.72
C GLY A 158 10.73 -2.09 11.38
N GLU A 159 10.74 -3.36 11.04
CA GLU A 159 10.16 -3.87 9.80
C GLU A 159 9.60 -5.29 9.93
N THR A 160 8.87 -5.72 8.90
CA THR A 160 8.54 -7.14 8.79
C THR A 160 9.80 -7.96 8.50
N LEU A 161 9.94 -9.10 9.18
CA LEU A 161 11.04 -10.04 8.99
C LEU A 161 10.79 -11.03 7.84
N ASP A 162 9.57 -11.07 7.31
CA ASP A 162 9.16 -12.03 6.30
C ASP A 162 8.32 -11.42 5.16
N ILE A 163 6.99 -11.37 5.32
CA ILE A 163 6.05 -10.86 4.33
C ILE A 163 5.44 -9.55 4.83
N ALA A 164 5.10 -8.65 3.90
CA ALA A 164 4.37 -7.44 4.25
C ALA A 164 2.93 -7.77 4.71
N VAL A 165 2.35 -6.89 5.53
CA VAL A 165 0.96 -7.03 6.01
C VAL A 165 -0.04 -7.08 4.85
N GLY A 166 0.14 -6.24 3.83
CA GLY A 166 -0.73 -6.31 2.65
C GLY A 166 -0.57 -7.63 1.90
N ASN A 167 0.64 -8.20 1.83
CA ASN A 167 0.83 -9.54 1.24
C ASN A 167 0.14 -10.63 2.05
N CYS A 168 0.19 -10.54 3.39
CA CYS A 168 -0.52 -11.45 4.28
C CYS A 168 -2.03 -11.42 4.02
N LEU A 169 -2.63 -10.22 3.96
CA LEU A 169 -4.05 -10.03 3.67
C LEU A 169 -4.41 -10.52 2.27
N ASP A 170 -3.64 -10.15 1.24
CA ASP A 170 -3.86 -10.57 -0.15
C ASP A 170 -3.73 -12.08 -0.35
N ARG A 171 -2.83 -12.74 0.39
CA ARG A 171 -2.71 -14.21 0.38
C ARG A 171 -3.90 -14.86 1.04
N PHE A 172 -4.31 -14.36 2.20
CA PHE A 172 -5.46 -14.93 2.90
C PHE A 172 -6.75 -14.75 2.09
N ALA A 173 -6.96 -13.57 1.48
CA ALA A 173 -8.08 -13.32 0.58
C ALA A 173 -8.19 -14.37 -0.54
N ARG A 174 -7.05 -14.79 -1.12
CA ARG A 174 -7.02 -15.86 -2.13
C ARG A 174 -7.39 -17.23 -1.57
N VAL A 175 -7.00 -17.55 -0.34
CA VAL A 175 -7.32 -18.83 0.31
C VAL A 175 -8.82 -19.00 0.51
N ILE A 176 -9.51 -17.91 0.84
CA ILE A 176 -10.99 -17.90 0.97
C ILE A 176 -11.71 -17.46 -0.31
N ASP A 177 -10.97 -17.27 -1.42
CA ASP A 177 -11.48 -16.91 -2.75
C ASP A 177 -12.29 -15.61 -2.78
N LEU A 178 -11.86 -14.63 -1.98
CA LEU A 178 -12.38 -13.27 -2.05
C LEU A 178 -11.93 -12.57 -3.34
N SER A 179 -12.78 -11.67 -3.82
CA SER A 179 -12.50 -10.87 -5.01
C SER A 179 -11.24 -10.02 -4.85
N ASN A 180 -10.50 -9.84 -5.94
CA ASN A 180 -9.39 -8.89 -6.03
C ASN A 180 -9.85 -7.47 -6.43
N ASP A 181 -11.13 -7.28 -6.74
CA ASP A 181 -11.74 -5.99 -7.13
C ASP A 181 -12.58 -5.42 -5.97
N PRO A 182 -12.38 -4.16 -5.54
CA PRO A 182 -11.36 -3.20 -6.00
C PRO A 182 -9.94 -3.48 -5.49
N SER A 183 -9.82 -4.15 -4.35
CA SER A 183 -8.58 -4.74 -3.84
C SER A 183 -8.90 -5.89 -2.88
N PRO A 184 -7.99 -6.87 -2.70
CA PRO A 184 -8.23 -7.98 -1.79
C PRO A 184 -8.32 -7.51 -0.32
N GLY A 185 -7.43 -6.61 0.10
CA GLY A 185 -7.45 -6.05 1.46
C GLY A 185 -8.73 -5.28 1.80
N TYR A 186 -9.31 -4.51 0.86
CA TYR A 186 -10.62 -3.87 1.04
C TYR A 186 -11.72 -4.92 1.25
N ASN A 187 -11.72 -6.00 0.48
CA ASN A 187 -12.71 -7.06 0.61
C ASN A 187 -12.55 -7.85 1.91
N ILE A 188 -11.31 -8.07 2.38
CA ILE A 188 -11.02 -8.59 3.72
C ILE A 188 -11.63 -7.69 4.80
N GLU A 189 -11.46 -6.38 4.69
CA GLU A 189 -12.03 -5.41 5.65
C GLU A 189 -13.57 -5.46 5.66
N GLN A 190 -14.22 -5.53 4.50
CA GLN A 190 -15.68 -5.64 4.45
C GLN A 190 -16.19 -6.96 5.03
N GLU A 191 -15.44 -8.04 4.85
CA GLU A 191 -15.79 -9.35 5.39
C GLU A 191 -15.55 -9.42 6.91
N ALA A 192 -14.46 -8.81 7.39
CA ALA A 192 -14.12 -8.70 8.81
C ALA A 192 -15.21 -7.98 9.62
N LYS A 193 -15.89 -6.97 9.05
CA LYS A 193 -17.02 -6.27 9.70
C LYS A 193 -18.21 -7.17 10.03
N LYS A 194 -18.31 -8.34 9.39
CA LYS A 194 -19.35 -9.34 9.66
C LYS A 194 -18.93 -10.34 10.73
N GLY A 195 -17.63 -10.40 11.04
CA GLY A 195 -17.05 -11.29 12.04
C GLY A 195 -17.43 -10.83 13.44
N THR A 196 -17.62 -11.79 14.35
CA THR A 196 -17.97 -11.50 15.75
C THR A 196 -17.07 -12.24 16.74
N ARG A 197 -16.39 -13.29 16.28
CA ARG A 197 -15.55 -14.14 17.11
C ARG A 197 -14.07 -13.86 16.87
N LEU A 198 -13.35 -13.51 17.93
CA LEU A 198 -11.90 -13.43 17.93
C LEU A 198 -11.29 -14.83 18.13
N LEU A 199 -10.63 -15.35 17.11
CA LEU A 199 -9.92 -16.62 17.11
C LEU A 199 -8.47 -16.40 17.53
N SER A 200 -7.91 -17.38 18.23
CA SER A 200 -6.54 -17.32 18.71
C SER A 200 -5.56 -17.47 17.55
N LEU A 201 -4.89 -16.38 17.18
CA LEU A 201 -3.79 -16.38 16.22
C LEU A 201 -2.46 -16.09 16.92
N PRO A 202 -1.31 -16.54 16.37
CA PRO A 202 0.00 -16.20 16.90
C PRO A 202 0.20 -14.68 16.92
N TYR A 203 0.78 -14.16 18.00
CA TYR A 203 1.14 -12.75 18.12
C TYR A 203 2.68 -12.63 18.11
N ALA A 204 3.25 -12.20 16.99
CA ALA A 204 4.66 -12.41 16.66
C ALA A 204 5.47 -11.11 16.53
N THR A 205 5.42 -10.25 17.55
CA THR A 205 6.25 -9.05 17.66
C THR A 205 7.62 -9.38 18.28
N LYS A 206 8.70 -8.87 17.69
CA LYS A 206 10.09 -9.04 18.14
C LYS A 206 10.78 -7.68 18.22
N GLY A 207 10.75 -7.05 19.40
CA GLY A 207 11.25 -5.68 19.55
C GLY A 207 10.40 -4.69 18.76
N MET A 208 10.97 -4.04 17.74
CA MET A 208 10.22 -3.18 16.80
C MET A 208 9.88 -3.88 15.48
N ASP A 209 10.25 -5.15 15.33
CA ASP A 209 9.98 -5.95 14.14
C ASP A 209 8.77 -6.87 14.33
N ILE A 210 8.19 -7.32 13.22
CA ILE A 210 7.08 -8.30 13.22
C ILE A 210 7.33 -9.45 12.26
N SER A 211 6.63 -10.57 12.45
CA SER A 211 6.57 -11.68 11.50
C SER A 211 5.12 -12.08 11.25
N LEU A 212 4.75 -12.18 9.98
CA LEU A 212 3.36 -12.36 9.56
C LEU A 212 3.12 -13.73 8.90
N SER A 213 4.16 -14.45 8.49
CA SER A 213 4.00 -15.76 7.83
C SER A 213 3.36 -16.80 8.74
N GLY A 214 3.75 -16.83 10.03
CA GLY A 214 3.16 -17.75 11.00
C GLY A 214 1.69 -17.44 11.27
N ILE A 215 1.31 -16.16 11.23
CA ILE A 215 -0.09 -15.73 11.38
C ILE A 215 -0.89 -16.19 10.17
N LEU A 216 -0.39 -15.91 8.95
CA LEU A 216 -1.02 -16.37 7.72
C LEU A 216 -1.25 -17.88 7.72
N SER A 217 -0.21 -18.68 7.99
CA SER A 217 -0.34 -20.14 8.02
C SER A 217 -1.30 -20.63 9.11
N SER A 218 -1.35 -19.96 10.26
CA SER A 218 -2.32 -20.28 11.32
C SER A 218 -3.76 -19.95 10.91
N THR A 219 -3.97 -18.81 10.25
CA THR A 219 -5.30 -18.42 9.73
C THR A 219 -5.73 -19.36 8.61
N GLU A 220 -4.83 -19.75 7.71
CA GLU A 220 -5.06 -20.75 6.66
C GLU A 220 -5.42 -22.12 7.27
N ALA A 221 -4.77 -22.53 8.35
CA ALA A 221 -5.05 -23.80 9.04
C ALA A 221 -6.51 -23.91 9.52
N TYR A 222 -7.12 -22.81 9.94
CA TYR A 222 -8.53 -22.79 10.34
C TYR A 222 -9.49 -23.09 9.20
N THR A 223 -9.10 -22.87 7.94
CA THR A 223 -9.94 -23.23 6.77
C THR A 223 -10.04 -24.74 6.56
N TYR A 224 -9.14 -25.52 7.16
CA TYR A 224 -9.17 -26.98 7.16
C TYR A 224 -9.81 -27.57 8.43
N ASP A 225 -10.23 -26.74 9.38
CA ASP A 225 -10.91 -27.18 10.60
C ASP A 225 -12.31 -27.72 10.25
N LYS A 226 -12.74 -28.80 10.92
CA LYS A 226 -14.07 -29.40 10.72
C LYS A 226 -15.22 -28.45 11.03
N ARG A 227 -14.95 -27.39 11.80
CA ARG A 227 -15.92 -26.34 12.17
C ARG A 227 -16.01 -25.22 11.14
N PHE A 228 -15.10 -25.17 10.18
CA PHE A 228 -15.11 -24.15 9.14
C PHE A 228 -16.30 -24.33 8.19
N ARG A 229 -17.02 -23.24 7.93
CA ARG A 229 -18.15 -23.19 6.98
C ARG A 229 -18.00 -21.98 6.08
N ARG A 230 -17.72 -22.23 4.80
CA ARG A 230 -17.46 -21.19 3.80
C ARG A 230 -18.70 -20.34 3.48
N GLU A 231 -19.88 -20.95 3.48
CA GLU A 231 -21.17 -20.27 3.23
C GLU A 231 -21.77 -19.61 4.49
N GLY A 232 -21.02 -19.58 5.60
CA GLY A 232 -21.46 -19.01 6.88
C GLY A 232 -22.22 -20.00 7.76
N LYS A 233 -22.94 -19.48 8.77
CA LYS A 233 -23.75 -20.27 9.68
C LYS A 233 -25.01 -20.77 8.95
N GLY A 234 -24.94 -21.96 8.39
CA GLY A 234 -26.11 -22.66 7.85
C GLY A 234 -27.04 -23.13 8.97
N LYS A 235 -28.31 -23.40 8.64
CA LYS A 235 -29.32 -23.99 9.56
C LYS A 235 -29.09 -25.49 9.82
N ASP A 236 -27.86 -25.94 10.01
CA ASP A 236 -27.58 -27.34 10.31
C ASP A 236 -27.76 -27.61 11.81
N THR A 237 -28.80 -28.37 12.15
CA THR A 237 -29.37 -28.53 13.49
C THR A 237 -28.55 -29.35 14.50
N ASN A 238 -27.31 -29.76 14.14
CA ASN A 238 -26.51 -30.70 14.95
C ASN A 238 -25.19 -30.14 15.49
N THR A 239 -24.88 -28.87 15.23
CA THR A 239 -23.74 -28.16 15.81
C THR A 239 -24.25 -26.90 16.50
N SER A 240 -23.81 -26.64 17.73
CA SER A 240 -24.07 -25.34 18.36
C SER A 240 -23.46 -24.24 17.50
N ASP A 241 -24.26 -23.24 17.14
CA ASP A 241 -23.88 -22.10 16.29
C ASP A 241 -22.61 -21.36 16.77
N ASP A 242 -22.24 -21.53 18.04
CA ASP A 242 -21.06 -20.92 18.67
C ASP A 242 -19.73 -21.58 18.29
N ASP A 243 -19.76 -22.82 17.78
CA ASP A 243 -18.53 -23.54 17.44
C ASP A 243 -18.11 -23.36 15.97
N ILE A 244 -19.01 -22.89 15.11
CA ILE A 244 -18.75 -22.66 13.69
C ILE A 244 -17.73 -21.53 13.50
N ILE A 245 -16.81 -21.74 12.56
CA ILE A 245 -15.83 -20.74 12.13
C ILE A 245 -16.20 -20.28 10.72
N THR A 246 -16.35 -18.97 10.55
CA THR A 246 -16.71 -18.37 9.25
C THR A 246 -15.51 -17.64 8.63
N PRO A 247 -15.51 -17.40 7.30
CA PRO A 247 -14.53 -16.51 6.66
C PRO A 247 -14.49 -15.12 7.32
N ALA A 248 -15.65 -14.59 7.74
CA ALA A 248 -15.77 -13.31 8.43
C ALA A 248 -15.02 -13.29 9.77
N ASP A 249 -15.18 -14.33 10.60
CA ASP A 249 -14.46 -14.44 11.88
C ASP A 249 -12.94 -14.54 11.67
N LEU A 250 -12.49 -15.21 10.60
CA LEU A 250 -11.07 -15.28 10.26
C LEU A 250 -10.53 -13.94 9.76
N CYS A 251 -11.26 -13.23 8.91
CA CYS A 251 -10.90 -11.89 8.45
C CYS A 251 -10.79 -10.92 9.63
N PHE A 252 -11.78 -10.95 10.53
CA PHE A 252 -11.80 -10.16 11.76
C PHE A 252 -10.59 -10.47 12.63
N SER A 253 -10.36 -11.74 12.95
CA SER A 253 -9.27 -12.15 13.83
C SER A 253 -7.90 -11.82 13.24
N LEU A 254 -7.73 -11.98 11.93
CA LEU A 254 -6.50 -11.65 11.22
C LEU A 254 -6.22 -10.14 11.28
N GLN A 255 -7.23 -9.30 11.02
CA GLN A 255 -7.07 -7.85 11.09
C GLN A 255 -6.76 -7.38 12.50
N GLU A 256 -7.52 -7.83 13.51
CA GLU A 256 -7.29 -7.45 14.91
C GLU A 256 -5.88 -7.81 15.36
N THR A 257 -5.43 -9.04 15.04
CA THR A 257 -4.09 -9.51 15.44
C THR A 257 -2.99 -8.74 14.71
N ALA A 258 -3.08 -8.64 13.37
CA ALA A 258 -2.04 -7.98 12.57
C ALA A 258 -1.95 -6.48 12.86
N PHE A 259 -3.09 -5.80 13.00
CA PHE A 259 -3.11 -4.35 13.26
C PHE A 259 -2.68 -4.02 14.69
N ALA A 260 -3.03 -4.83 15.69
CA ALA A 260 -2.50 -4.68 17.04
C ALA A 260 -0.96 -4.75 17.06
N MET A 261 -0.37 -5.69 16.31
CA MET A 261 1.09 -5.79 16.17
C MET A 261 1.70 -4.55 15.51
N LEU A 262 1.06 -4.00 14.46
CA LEU A 262 1.51 -2.76 13.81
C LEU A 262 1.43 -1.56 14.75
N VAL A 263 0.37 -1.45 15.54
CA VAL A 263 0.21 -0.40 16.55
C VAL A 263 1.30 -0.51 17.61
N GLU A 264 1.57 -1.71 18.12
CA GLU A 264 2.60 -1.95 19.13
C GLU A 264 4.00 -1.52 18.66
N ILE A 265 4.42 -1.92 17.45
CA ILE A 265 5.75 -1.53 16.95
C ILE A 265 5.83 -0.03 16.64
N THR A 266 4.72 0.58 16.22
CA THR A 266 4.64 2.02 15.97
C THR A 266 4.76 2.79 17.28
N GLU A 267 4.03 2.38 18.32
CA GLU A 267 4.09 2.99 19.65
C GLU A 267 5.50 2.86 20.26
N ARG A 268 6.14 1.69 20.13
CA ARG A 268 7.54 1.49 20.56
C ARG A 268 8.50 2.46 19.87
N ALA A 269 8.36 2.64 18.55
CA ALA A 269 9.18 3.58 17.81
C ALA A 269 8.91 5.05 18.20
N MET A 270 7.64 5.42 18.39
CA MET A 270 7.27 6.75 18.89
C MET A 270 7.93 7.05 20.24
N ALA A 271 7.85 6.11 21.19
CA ALA A 271 8.46 6.24 22.50
C ALA A 271 9.99 6.33 22.41
N HIS A 272 10.62 5.55 21.53
CA HIS A 272 12.06 5.58 21.32
C HIS A 272 12.56 6.91 20.74
N ILE A 273 11.79 7.50 19.82
CA ILE A 273 12.15 8.74 19.11
C ILE A 273 11.70 9.99 19.88
N GLY A 274 10.70 9.86 20.75
CA GLY A 274 10.03 10.99 21.39
C GLY A 274 9.07 11.74 20.46
N SER A 275 8.56 11.09 19.42
CA SER A 275 7.61 11.70 18.49
C SER A 275 6.19 11.73 19.08
N LYS A 276 5.44 12.79 18.75
CA LYS A 276 4.01 12.93 19.05
C LYS A 276 3.13 12.80 17.80
N GLU A 277 3.75 12.66 16.64
CA GLU A 277 3.08 12.55 15.35
C GLU A 277 3.32 11.16 14.76
N VAL A 278 2.24 10.55 14.27
CA VAL A 278 2.29 9.35 13.42
C VAL A 278 1.67 9.68 12.08
N LEU A 279 2.36 9.27 11.02
CA LEU A 279 1.85 9.29 9.67
C LEU A 279 1.75 7.85 9.18
N ILE A 280 0.58 7.43 8.73
CA ILE A 280 0.40 6.11 8.13
C ILE A 280 0.36 6.31 6.61
N VAL A 281 1.17 5.56 5.87
CA VAL A 281 1.25 5.65 4.40
C VAL A 281 1.19 4.27 3.77
N GLY A 282 0.84 4.23 2.48
CA GLY A 282 0.71 2.98 1.71
C GLY A 282 -0.72 2.45 1.66
N GLY A 283 -0.96 1.50 0.74
CA GLY A 283 -2.30 1.05 0.40
C GLY A 283 -3.10 0.42 1.54
N VAL A 284 -2.43 -0.22 2.52
CA VAL A 284 -3.10 -0.83 3.68
C VAL A 284 -3.47 0.22 4.72
N GLY A 285 -2.89 1.42 4.67
CA GLY A 285 -3.29 2.50 5.56
C GLY A 285 -4.77 2.85 5.39
N CYS A 286 -5.32 2.74 4.17
CA CYS A 286 -6.76 2.91 3.95
C CYS A 286 -7.61 1.93 4.77
N GLU A 287 -7.11 0.73 5.10
CA GLU A 287 -7.84 -0.33 5.81
C GLU A 287 -7.72 -0.18 7.33
N ALA A 288 -6.51 0.11 7.85
CA ALA A 288 -6.22 0.20 9.29
C ALA A 288 -6.99 1.32 10.03
N MET A 289 -7.62 2.23 9.27
CA MET A 289 -8.31 3.40 9.79
C MET A 289 -9.82 3.24 9.96
N HIS A 290 -10.45 2.38 9.17
CA HIS A 290 -11.89 2.16 9.27
C HIS A 290 -12.28 1.32 10.50
N SER A 291 -11.32 0.61 11.10
CA SER A 291 -11.48 -0.17 12.34
C SER A 291 -11.23 0.63 13.63
N SER A 292 -10.80 1.90 13.55
CA SER A 292 -10.50 2.75 14.71
C SER A 292 -11.55 3.86 14.92
N PRO A 293 -12.03 4.12 16.16
CA PRO A 293 -13.02 5.15 16.45
C PRO A 293 -12.47 6.60 16.42
N ARG A 294 -11.29 6.87 15.86
CA ARG A 294 -10.71 8.22 15.78
C ARG A 294 -10.14 8.52 14.39
N PRO A 295 -10.24 9.76 13.88
CA PRO A 295 -9.82 10.11 12.53
C PRO A 295 -8.29 10.28 12.48
N TYR A 296 -7.61 9.41 11.75
CA TYR A 296 -6.27 9.64 11.23
C TYR A 296 -6.38 9.70 9.70
N SER A 297 -5.80 10.74 9.11
CA SER A 297 -5.87 11.04 7.69
C SER A 297 -4.96 10.11 6.88
N LEU A 298 -5.40 9.67 5.70
CA LEU A 298 -4.61 8.80 4.82
C LEU A 298 -4.88 9.03 3.32
N MET A 299 -3.84 8.83 2.52
CA MET A 299 -3.90 8.66 1.06
C MET A 299 -3.00 7.51 0.59
N ALA A 300 -3.48 6.80 -0.44
CA ALA A 300 -2.85 5.66 -1.12
C ALA A 300 -2.40 5.98 -2.55
#